data_AF-A0A8J4BQW5-F1
#
_entry.id   AF-A0A8J4BQW5-F1
#
_cell.length_a   1.000
_cell.length_b   1.000
_cell.length_c   1.000
_cell.angle_alpha   90.00
_cell.angle_beta   90.00
_cell.angle_gamma   90.00
#
_symmetry.space_group_name_H-M   'P 1'
#
loop_
_entity.id
_entity.type
_entity.pdbx_description
1 polymer ?
#
loop_
_entity_poly.entity_id
_entity_poly.type
_entity_poly.pdbx_seq_one_letter_code
_entity_poly.pdbx_strand_id
1 'polypeptide(L)'
;MSRSFPGEQIEASYNARRLQNWEVPAEDKLKKVQTTTGTRFGTLEARTGKTEFIAGDNGHLMPGVAKINNSFNHPETTPVFMNSAPRWPKENPTWPKTEKATMGYKGIPTDYLPASTVTLKAVEVKGTKERNFNFS
;
A
#
# COMPACT_ATOMS: atom_id res chain seq x y z
N MET A 1 -4.31 7.22 19.31
CA MET A 1 -2.99 6.60 19.55
C MET A 1 -3.01 5.91 20.90
N SER A 2 -2.71 4.61 20.98
CA SER A 2 -2.75 3.83 22.22
C SER A 2 -1.43 3.90 23.01
N ARG A 3 -1.49 3.72 24.33
CA ARG A 3 -0.34 3.56 25.24
C ARG A 3 -0.53 2.32 26.11
N SER A 4 0.56 1.77 26.62
CA SER A 4 0.53 0.68 27.60
C SER A 4 0.99 1.25 28.94
N PHE A 5 0.09 1.27 29.92
CA PHE A 5 0.37 1.75 31.27
C PHE A 5 0.88 0.60 32.15
N PRO A 6 1.73 0.89 33.15
CA PRO A 6 2.22 -0.11 34.09
C PRO A 6 1.06 -0.66 34.95
N GLY A 7 0.86 -1.96 34.93
CA GLY A 7 -0.07 -2.69 35.80
C GLY A 7 0.54 -3.11 37.14
N GLU A 8 1.77 -2.68 37.44
CA GLU A 8 2.55 -2.90 38.66
C GLU A 8 2.75 -4.38 39.02
N GLN A 9 1.71 -5.04 39.53
CA GLN A 9 1.74 -6.43 39.99
C GLN A 9 1.67 -7.44 38.83
N ILE A 10 0.94 -7.12 37.76
CA ILE A 10 0.67 -8.07 36.66
C ILE A 10 1.66 -7.97 35.50
N GLU A 11 2.51 -6.95 35.48
CA GLU A 11 3.46 -6.65 34.38
C GLU A 11 4.35 -7.84 34.00
N ALA A 12 4.76 -8.64 34.98
CA ALA A 12 5.57 -9.83 34.75
C ALA A 12 4.90 -10.80 33.76
N SER A 13 3.58 -10.98 33.86
CA SER A 13 2.79 -11.88 33.00
C SER A 13 2.50 -11.29 31.62
N TYR A 14 2.46 -9.96 31.49
CA TYR A 14 2.19 -9.24 30.23
C TYR A 14 3.46 -8.90 29.43
N ASN A 15 4.59 -9.56 29.72
CA ASN A 15 5.75 -9.48 28.84
C ASN A 15 5.40 -10.08 27.46
N ALA A 16 5.80 -9.42 26.37
CA ALA A 16 5.57 -9.88 25.00
C ALA A 16 5.92 -11.37 24.81
N ARG A 17 7.07 -11.81 25.36
CA ARG A 17 7.52 -13.20 25.31
C ARG A 17 6.56 -14.19 25.98
N ARG A 18 5.89 -13.78 27.07
CA ARG A 18 4.89 -14.60 27.77
C ARG A 18 3.54 -14.63 27.04
N LEU A 19 3.26 -13.59 26.27
CA LEU A 19 2.11 -13.51 25.36
C LEU A 19 2.39 -14.16 23.99
N GLN A 20 3.43 -14.99 23.91
CA GLN A 20 3.85 -15.68 22.69
C GLN A 20 4.21 -14.76 21.52
N ASN A 21 4.45 -13.47 21.78
CA ASN A 21 5.07 -12.58 20.82
C ASN A 21 6.59 -12.73 20.90
N TRP A 22 7.16 -13.36 19.88
CA TRP A 22 8.59 -13.57 19.71
C TRP A 22 9.25 -12.54 18.78
N GLU A 23 8.47 -11.64 18.19
CA GLU A 23 8.97 -10.51 17.43
C GLU A 23 9.44 -9.39 18.36
N VAL A 24 10.10 -8.38 17.78
CA VAL A 24 10.54 -7.19 18.54
C VAL A 24 9.29 -6.44 19.03
N PRO A 25 9.11 -6.24 20.35
CA PRO A 25 7.90 -5.62 20.89
C PRO A 25 7.84 -4.12 20.58
N ALA A 26 6.62 -3.58 20.52
CA ALA A 26 6.35 -2.15 20.30
C ALA A 26 6.63 -1.33 21.58
N GLU A 27 7.90 -1.09 21.88
CA GLU A 27 8.33 -0.36 23.09
C GLU A 27 7.98 1.13 23.09
N ASP A 28 7.70 1.72 21.93
CA ASP A 28 7.30 3.13 21.81
C ASP A 28 6.02 3.44 22.60
N LYS A 29 5.12 2.45 22.71
CA LYS A 29 3.88 2.54 23.49
C LYS A 29 4.12 2.62 25.00
N LEU A 30 5.23 2.08 25.48
CA LEU A 30 5.66 2.11 26.88
C LEU A 30 6.51 3.35 27.16
N LYS A 31 7.48 3.66 26.30
CA LYS A 31 8.44 4.77 26.48
C LYS A 31 7.79 6.15 26.48
N LYS A 32 6.62 6.31 25.84
CA LYS A 32 5.87 7.58 25.85
C LYS A 32 5.09 7.80 27.14
N VAL A 33 4.99 6.81 28.02
CA VAL A 33 4.41 6.96 29.36
C VAL A 33 5.55 7.34 30.31
N GLN A 34 5.43 8.51 30.93
CA GLN A 34 6.38 8.95 31.94
C GLN A 34 6.15 8.16 33.23
N THR A 35 7.14 7.36 33.61
CA THR A 35 7.15 6.57 34.84
C THR A 35 8.40 6.90 35.64
N THR A 36 8.34 6.73 36.96
CA THR A 36 9.43 7.03 37.89
C THR A 36 10.76 6.34 37.54
N THR A 37 10.72 5.12 36.99
CA THR A 37 11.93 4.36 36.63
C THR A 37 12.26 4.42 35.13
N GLY A 38 11.42 5.06 34.31
CA GLY A 38 11.52 5.03 32.85
C GLY A 38 11.26 3.64 32.23
N THR A 39 10.79 2.68 33.02
CA THR A 39 10.47 1.31 32.58
C THR A 39 9.05 0.93 32.95
N ARG A 40 8.57 -0.20 32.41
CA ARG A 40 7.22 -0.72 32.66
C ARG A 40 6.92 -1.12 34.12
N PHE A 41 7.92 -1.13 35.00
CA PHE A 41 7.77 -1.45 36.43
C PHE A 41 7.76 -0.21 37.33
N GLY A 42 7.80 1.00 36.75
CA GLY A 42 7.65 2.24 37.49
C GLY A 42 6.19 2.62 37.73
N THR A 43 6.00 3.60 38.61
CA THR A 43 4.70 4.23 38.89
C THR A 43 4.51 5.50 38.07
N LEU A 44 3.27 5.92 37.87
CA LEU A 44 2.94 7.15 37.15
C LEU A 44 3.13 8.38 38.03
N GLU A 45 3.50 9.50 37.41
CA GLU A 45 3.56 10.79 38.09
C GLU A 45 2.17 11.42 38.20
N ALA A 46 1.86 11.99 39.37
CA ALA A 46 0.62 12.71 39.58
C ALA A 46 0.62 14.03 38.78
N ARG A 47 -0.45 14.27 38.02
CA ARG A 47 -0.66 15.55 37.32
C ARG A 47 -1.53 16.47 38.16
N THR A 48 -1.13 17.73 38.27
CA THR A 48 -1.92 18.80 38.89
C THR A 48 -2.48 19.75 37.82
N GLY A 49 -3.57 20.46 38.13
CA GLY A 49 -4.21 21.43 37.23
C GLY A 49 -5.42 20.90 36.45
N LYS A 50 -6.02 21.79 35.65
CA LYS A 50 -7.19 21.49 34.79
C LYS A 50 -6.73 21.21 33.36
N THR A 51 -7.44 20.33 32.66
CA THR A 51 -7.20 20.06 31.23
C THR A 51 -7.86 21.13 30.37
N GLU A 52 -7.11 21.71 29.44
CA GLU A 52 -7.61 22.68 28.45
C GLU A 52 -7.92 22.00 27.12
N PHE A 53 -8.84 22.59 26.34
CA PHE A 53 -9.20 22.08 25.02
C PHE A 53 -8.14 22.46 24.00
N ILE A 54 -7.60 21.45 23.30
CA ILE A 54 -6.63 21.63 22.20
C ILE A 54 -7.27 21.48 20.81
N ALA A 55 -8.53 21.07 20.76
CA ALA A 55 -9.29 20.83 19.54
C ALA A 55 -10.65 21.52 19.63
N GLY A 56 -11.17 21.96 18.49
CA GLY A 56 -12.51 22.50 18.34
C GLY A 56 -13.60 21.44 18.41
N ASP A 57 -14.85 21.89 18.30
CA ASP A 57 -16.07 21.08 18.32
C ASP A 57 -16.13 20.02 17.19
N ASN A 58 -15.57 20.35 16.03
CA ASN A 58 -15.48 19.48 14.86
C ASN A 58 -14.23 18.58 14.84
N GLY A 59 -13.41 18.58 15.91
CA GLY A 59 -12.21 17.76 16.02
C GLY A 59 -10.96 18.32 15.31
N HIS A 60 -11.00 19.53 14.77
CA HIS A 60 -9.81 20.19 14.25
C HIS A 60 -8.97 20.85 15.36
N LEU A 61 -7.64 20.71 15.30
CA LEU A 61 -6.73 21.35 16.26
C LEU A 61 -6.85 22.88 16.20
N MET A 62 -6.86 23.52 17.37
CA MET A 62 -6.90 24.98 17.46
C MET A 62 -5.64 25.63 16.85
N PRO A 63 -5.73 26.87 16.32
CA PRO A 63 -4.58 27.60 15.83
C PRO A 63 -3.50 27.76 16.91
N GLY A 64 -2.24 27.59 16.54
CA GLY A 64 -1.10 27.69 17.45
C GLY A 64 -0.72 26.38 18.17
N VAL A 65 -1.58 25.35 18.14
CA VAL A 65 -1.21 24.02 18.64
C VAL A 65 -0.24 23.36 17.66
N ALA A 66 0.98 23.09 18.12
CA ALA A 66 1.99 22.40 17.32
C ALA A 66 1.48 21.01 16.90
N LYS A 67 1.58 20.72 15.60
CA LYS A 67 1.13 19.46 15.01
C LYS A 67 2.15 18.91 14.03
N ILE A 68 2.13 17.59 13.85
CA ILE A 68 2.87 16.92 12.78
C ILE A 68 2.04 17.09 11.50
N ASN A 69 2.63 17.69 10.46
CA ASN A 69 1.92 18.04 9.22
C ASN A 69 1.22 16.85 8.54
N ASN A 70 1.80 15.65 8.63
CA ASN A 70 1.22 14.44 8.08
C ASN A 70 1.48 13.26 9.01
N SER A 71 0.42 12.67 9.56
CA SER A 71 0.52 11.54 10.49
C SER A 71 0.19 10.19 9.82
N PHE A 72 -0.06 10.18 8.50
CA PHE A 72 -0.24 8.93 7.76
C PHE A 72 1.12 8.28 7.47
N ASN A 73 1.13 6.94 7.42
CA ASN A 73 2.32 6.18 7.02
C ASN A 73 2.47 6.26 5.50
N HIS A 74 3.56 6.88 5.03
CA HIS A 74 3.83 7.03 3.59
C HIS A 74 4.81 5.96 3.10
N PRO A 75 4.63 5.41 1.89
CA PRO A 75 5.50 4.36 1.36
C PRO A 75 7.00 4.70 1.39
N GLU A 76 7.35 5.99 1.25
CA GLU A 76 8.73 6.49 1.22
C GLU A 76 9.43 6.44 2.59
N THR A 77 8.67 6.53 3.68
CA THR A 77 9.20 6.62 5.05
C THR A 77 8.78 5.43 5.93
N THR A 78 7.95 4.54 5.40
CA THR A 78 7.43 3.39 6.15
C THR A 78 8.51 2.31 6.28
N PRO A 79 8.82 1.84 7.49
CA PRO A 79 9.83 0.82 7.71
C PRO A 79 9.36 -0.56 7.21
N VAL A 80 10.31 -1.46 6.96
CA VAL A 80 10.07 -2.78 6.33
C VAL A 80 9.07 -3.66 7.11
N PHE A 81 9.00 -3.54 8.43
CA PHE A 81 8.05 -4.29 9.26
C PHE A 81 6.59 -3.85 9.11
N MET A 82 6.33 -2.67 8.52
CA MET A 82 4.99 -2.16 8.21
C MET A 82 4.62 -2.44 6.74
N ASN A 83 4.96 -3.62 6.24
CA ASN A 83 4.66 -4.02 4.86
C ASN A 83 3.37 -4.85 4.81
N SER A 84 2.57 -4.62 3.77
CA SER A 84 1.32 -5.36 3.54
C SER A 84 1.51 -6.39 2.43
N ALA A 85 0.95 -7.58 2.62
CA ALA A 85 0.85 -8.55 1.54
C ALA A 85 -0.01 -7.96 0.40
N PRO A 86 0.38 -8.12 -0.86
CA PRO A 86 -0.49 -7.74 -1.97
C PRO A 86 -1.82 -8.50 -1.86
N ARG A 87 -2.89 -7.89 -2.38
CA ARG A 87 -4.21 -8.51 -2.49
C ARG A 87 -4.64 -8.57 -3.94
N TRP A 88 -5.60 -9.44 -4.25
CA TRP A 88 -6.38 -9.32 -5.49
C TRP A 88 -6.92 -7.89 -5.61
N PRO A 89 -6.84 -7.22 -6.78
CA PRO A 89 -6.59 -7.77 -8.13
C PRO A 89 -5.13 -7.74 -8.62
N LYS A 90 -4.16 -7.41 -7.75
CA LYS A 90 -2.76 -7.34 -8.17
C LYS A 90 -2.24 -8.72 -8.57
N GLU A 91 -1.46 -8.80 -9.63
CA GLU A 91 -0.79 -10.05 -10.04
C GLU A 91 0.23 -10.47 -8.97
N ASN A 92 0.22 -11.76 -8.58
CA ASN A 92 1.12 -12.34 -7.59
C ASN A 92 1.39 -13.81 -7.98
N PRO A 93 2.63 -14.31 -7.90
CA PRO A 93 2.95 -15.71 -8.16
C PRO A 93 2.14 -16.75 -7.39
N THR A 94 1.50 -16.38 -6.26
CA THR A 94 0.73 -17.32 -5.43
C THR A 94 -0.67 -17.63 -5.95
N TRP A 95 -1.26 -16.79 -6.81
CA TRP A 95 -2.59 -17.02 -7.38
C TRP A 95 -2.57 -16.94 -8.90
N PRO A 96 -3.44 -17.70 -9.59
CA PRO A 96 -3.45 -17.73 -11.05
C PRO A 96 -3.81 -16.34 -11.62
N LYS A 97 -3.11 -15.97 -12.68
CA LYS A 97 -3.40 -14.78 -13.47
C LYS A 97 -4.42 -15.12 -14.56
N THR A 98 -5.48 -14.32 -14.66
CA THR A 98 -6.44 -14.42 -15.76
C THR A 98 -5.85 -13.83 -17.05
N GLU A 99 -6.24 -14.38 -18.20
CA GLU A 99 -5.82 -13.88 -19.51
C GLU A 99 -6.19 -12.40 -19.70
N LYS A 100 -5.37 -11.69 -20.49
CA LYS A 100 -5.64 -10.30 -20.88
C LYS A 100 -5.97 -10.28 -22.37
N ALA A 101 -7.02 -9.54 -22.73
CA ALA A 101 -7.37 -9.32 -24.13
C ALA A 101 -6.55 -8.16 -24.72
N THR A 102 -6.13 -8.32 -25.97
CA THR A 102 -5.56 -7.24 -26.79
C THR A 102 -6.44 -7.01 -28.01
N MET A 103 -6.41 -5.79 -28.55
CA MET A 103 -7.13 -5.48 -29.79
C MET A 103 -6.39 -6.12 -30.97
N GLY A 104 -7.10 -6.92 -31.76
CA GLY A 104 -6.58 -7.47 -33.01
C GLY A 104 -6.46 -6.41 -34.12
N TYR A 105 -5.55 -6.63 -35.06
CA TYR A 105 -5.45 -5.85 -36.29
C TYR A 105 -6.37 -6.45 -37.36
N LYS A 106 -7.09 -5.60 -38.12
CA LYS A 106 -8.07 -6.04 -39.14
C LYS A 106 -7.46 -6.74 -40.36
N GLY A 107 -6.13 -6.81 -40.46
CA GLY A 107 -5.41 -7.29 -41.64
C GLY A 107 -4.98 -6.14 -42.56
N ILE A 108 -4.20 -6.47 -43.58
CA ILE A 108 -3.63 -5.52 -44.53
C ILE A 108 -4.79 -4.85 -45.28
N PRO A 109 -4.91 -3.51 -45.26
CA PRO A 109 -5.93 -2.81 -46.01
C PRO A 109 -5.65 -2.99 -47.51
N THR A 110 -6.63 -3.51 -48.23
CA THR A 110 -6.62 -3.61 -49.69
C THR A 110 -7.85 -2.91 -50.26
N ASP A 111 -7.91 -2.74 -51.58
CA ASP A 111 -9.11 -2.24 -52.25
C ASP A 111 -10.27 -3.27 -52.24
N TYR A 112 -10.01 -4.51 -51.79
CA TYR A 112 -11.00 -5.57 -51.56
C TYR A 112 -11.01 -5.97 -50.07
N LEU A 113 -11.48 -7.19 -49.74
CA LEU A 113 -11.48 -7.70 -48.37
C LEU A 113 -10.06 -7.65 -47.76
N PRO A 114 -9.88 -7.14 -46.52
CA PRO A 114 -8.60 -7.19 -45.83
C PRO A 114 -8.11 -8.63 -45.67
N ALA A 115 -6.81 -8.83 -45.81
CA ALA A 115 -6.17 -10.14 -45.70
C ALA A 115 -4.98 -10.10 -44.75
N SER A 116 -4.67 -11.23 -44.12
CA SER A 116 -3.48 -11.39 -43.26
C SER A 116 -2.23 -11.86 -44.03
N THR A 117 -2.34 -12.04 -45.35
CA THR A 117 -1.31 -12.65 -46.20
C THR A 117 -1.05 -11.76 -47.41
N VAL A 118 0.22 -11.65 -47.80
CA VAL A 118 0.64 -10.95 -49.02
C VAL A 118 0.74 -11.97 -50.15
N THR A 119 0.06 -11.70 -51.27
CA THR A 119 0.13 -12.53 -52.48
C THR A 119 1.24 -12.05 -53.42
N LEU A 120 1.82 -12.98 -54.18
CA LEU A 120 2.73 -12.65 -55.27
C LEU A 120 1.96 -11.93 -56.39
N LYS A 121 2.57 -10.90 -56.97
CA LYS A 121 1.98 -10.13 -58.07
C LYS A 121 2.46 -10.70 -59.38
N ALA A 122 1.55 -10.88 -60.33
CA ALA A 122 1.93 -11.20 -61.71
C ALA A 122 2.63 -10.03 -62.42
N VAL A 123 2.30 -8.79 -62.04
CA VAL A 123 2.87 -7.55 -62.60
C VAL A 123 3.50 -6.73 -61.47
N GLU A 124 4.82 -6.55 -61.53
CA GLU A 124 5.57 -5.74 -60.57
C GLU A 124 6.24 -4.54 -61.27
N VAL A 125 5.47 -3.47 -61.41
CA VAL A 125 5.96 -2.16 -61.87
C VAL A 125 5.90 -1.18 -60.70
N LYS A 126 6.95 -0.39 -60.48
CA LYS A 126 7.00 0.58 -59.37
C LYS A 126 5.80 1.53 -59.43
N GLY A 127 5.00 1.56 -58.36
CA GLY A 127 3.78 2.37 -58.27
C GLY A 127 2.50 1.70 -58.79
N THR A 128 2.56 0.47 -59.31
CA THR A 128 1.36 -0.24 -59.76
C THR A 128 0.43 -0.66 -58.61
N LYS A 129 -0.86 -0.37 -58.77
CA LYS A 129 -1.93 -0.77 -57.84
C LYS A 129 -2.63 -2.07 -58.23
N GLU A 130 -2.29 -2.65 -59.39
CA GLU A 130 -3.00 -3.81 -59.93
C GLU A 130 -2.79 -5.07 -59.09
N ARG A 131 -3.89 -5.75 -58.74
CA ARG A 131 -3.91 -7.03 -58.04
C ARG A 131 -4.97 -7.92 -58.65
N ASN A 132 -4.71 -9.23 -58.63
CA ASN A 132 -5.76 -10.23 -58.84
C ASN A 132 -6.23 -10.68 -57.46
N PHE A 133 -7.53 -10.53 -57.18
CA PHE A 133 -8.14 -10.95 -55.92
C PHE A 133 -8.89 -12.28 -56.05
N ASN A 134 -9.10 -12.76 -57.29
CA ASN A 134 -9.89 -13.95 -57.58
C ASN A 134 -8.97 -15.17 -57.55
N PHE A 135 -8.94 -15.85 -56.40
CA PHE A 135 -8.31 -17.15 -56.25
C PHE A 135 -9.30 -18.08 -55.53
N SER A 136 -9.70 -19.15 -56.21
CA SER A 136 -10.30 -20.34 -55.61
C SER A 136 -9.21 -21.32 -55.21
#